data_AF-A0A661QCY6-F1
#
_entry.id   AF-A0A661QCY6-F1
#
_cell.length_a   1.000
_cell.length_b   1.000
_cell.length_c   1.000
_cell.angle_alpha   90.00
_cell.angle_beta   90.00
_cell.angle_gamma   90.00
#
_symmetry.space_group_name_H-M   'P 1'
#
loop_
_entity.id
_entity.type
_entity.pdbx_description
1 polymer ?
#
loop_
_entity_poly.entity_id
_entity_poly.type
_entity_poly.pdbx_seq_one_letter_code
_entity_poly.pdbx_strand_id
1 'polypeptide(L)'
;MKKLLLSTVAILALGTVSLSADMGSFKNSTKQSKVSTNGSGSSQVEVAANTDRIQLEKFASVNSDQLAKEIAAGNGEMVDTLATLLKVENKPAFASKLQANYGNIYTSQDMKASEVLNNISHI
;
A
#
# COMPACT_ATOMS: atom_id res chain seq x y z
N MET A 1 -14.55 41.91 16.70
CA MET A 1 -14.35 40.66 17.47
C MET A 1 -14.73 39.47 16.57
N LYS A 2 -14.08 38.32 16.81
CA LYS A 2 -13.88 37.15 15.91
C LYS A 2 -15.03 36.79 14.94
N LYS A 3 -14.68 36.58 13.67
CA LYS A 3 -15.46 35.84 12.68
C LYS A 3 -15.53 34.38 13.11
N LEU A 4 -16.74 33.85 13.35
CA LEU A 4 -16.97 32.44 13.65
C LEU A 4 -17.28 31.72 12.32
N LEU A 5 -16.26 31.12 11.72
CA LEU A 5 -16.44 30.23 10.56
C LEU A 5 -16.93 28.87 11.10
N LEU A 6 -18.23 28.62 11.03
CA LEU A 6 -18.79 27.28 11.17
C LEU A 6 -18.41 26.49 9.91
N SER A 7 -17.35 25.69 9.98
CA SER A 7 -17.11 24.59 9.05
C SER A 7 -17.44 23.29 9.79
N THR A 8 -18.70 22.87 9.72
CA THR A 8 -19.10 21.54 10.15
C THR A 8 -18.99 20.61 8.94
N VAL A 9 -17.86 19.92 8.86
CA VAL A 9 -17.69 18.75 8.00
C VAL A 9 -18.65 17.68 8.51
N ALA A 10 -19.60 17.28 7.67
CA ALA A 10 -20.50 16.18 7.95
C ALA A 10 -19.68 14.87 8.05
N ILE A 11 -19.60 14.33 9.27
CA ILE A 11 -19.05 12.99 9.50
C ILE A 11 -20.08 12.00 8.95
N LEU A 12 -19.78 11.41 7.80
CA LEU A 12 -20.57 10.34 7.20
C LEU A 12 -20.59 9.12 8.14
N ALA A 13 -21.80 8.61 8.36
CA ALA A 13 -22.08 7.47 9.22
C ALA A 13 -21.31 6.20 8.79
N LEU A 14 -20.57 5.61 9.72
CA LEU A 14 -19.97 4.29 9.57
C LEU A 14 -21.06 3.22 9.79
N GLY A 15 -21.61 2.71 8.69
CA GLY A 15 -22.33 1.44 8.71
C GLY A 15 -21.33 0.31 8.97
N THR A 16 -21.52 -0.45 10.05
CA THR A 16 -20.70 -1.61 10.37
C THR A 16 -20.94 -2.72 9.35
N VAL A 17 -19.94 -3.06 8.54
CA VAL A 17 -19.93 -4.28 7.73
C VAL A 17 -19.34 -5.40 8.59
N SER A 18 -20.13 -6.42 8.92
CA SER A 18 -19.62 -7.62 9.58
C SER A 18 -18.87 -8.47 8.53
N LEU A 19 -17.54 -8.53 8.62
CA LEU A 19 -16.74 -9.49 7.85
C LEU A 19 -16.74 -10.83 8.58
N SER A 20 -17.45 -11.82 8.04
CA SER A 20 -17.23 -13.22 8.39
C SER A 20 -16.02 -13.74 7.60
N ALA A 21 -14.93 -14.08 8.31
CA ALA A 21 -13.75 -14.67 7.71
C ALA A 21 -14.04 -16.12 7.30
N ASP A 22 -14.09 -16.39 6.00
CA ASP A 22 -13.91 -17.73 5.46
C ASP A 22 -12.42 -17.90 5.10
N MET A 23 -11.67 -18.58 5.96
CA MET A 23 -10.28 -18.95 5.69
C MET A 23 -10.24 -20.20 4.80
N GLY A 24 -10.57 -20.02 3.53
CA GLY A 24 -10.32 -21.01 2.48
C GLY A 24 -8.82 -21.30 2.35
N SER A 25 -8.43 -22.54 2.61
CA SER A 25 -7.04 -23.01 2.63
C SER A 25 -6.27 -22.72 1.33
N PHE A 26 -5.19 -21.95 1.41
CA PHE A 26 -4.28 -21.73 0.28
C PHE A 26 -3.40 -22.98 0.05
N LYS A 27 -3.72 -23.77 -0.98
CA LYS A 27 -2.88 -24.88 -1.44
C LYS A 27 -1.74 -24.33 -2.30
N ASN A 28 -0.52 -24.31 -1.75
CA ASN A 28 0.71 -24.05 -2.49
C ASN A 28 1.02 -25.20 -3.45
N SER A 29 0.71 -25.02 -4.74
CA SER A 29 1.22 -25.86 -5.82
C SER A 29 2.28 -25.07 -6.57
N THR A 30 3.54 -25.20 -6.15
CA THR A 30 4.72 -24.72 -6.88
C THR A 30 4.79 -25.40 -8.25
N LYS A 31 4.33 -24.71 -9.29
CA LYS A 31 4.77 -24.93 -10.68
C LYS A 31 5.72 -23.79 -11.03
N GLN A 32 7.00 -24.16 -11.10
CA GLN A 32 8.15 -23.31 -11.39
C GLN A 32 7.88 -22.41 -12.60
N SER A 33 7.91 -21.09 -12.39
CA SER A 33 8.10 -20.14 -13.49
C SER A 33 9.60 -20.04 -13.75
N LYS A 34 10.00 -20.45 -14.95
CA LYS A 34 11.38 -20.42 -15.45
C LYS A 34 11.84 -18.97 -15.54
N VAL A 35 12.48 -18.47 -14.48
CA VAL A 35 13.23 -17.21 -14.52
C VAL A 35 14.50 -17.46 -15.31
N SER A 36 14.60 -16.86 -16.49
CA SER A 36 15.83 -16.84 -17.28
C SER A 36 16.81 -15.88 -16.62
N THR A 37 17.70 -16.39 -15.77
CA THR A 37 18.77 -15.64 -15.13
C THR A 37 19.92 -15.42 -16.11
N ASN A 38 20.04 -14.22 -16.65
CA ASN A 38 21.32 -13.69 -17.12
C ASN A 38 21.78 -12.61 -16.12
N GLY A 39 22.84 -12.89 -15.37
CA GLY A 39 23.46 -11.88 -14.50
C GLY A 39 24.11 -12.49 -13.27
N SER A 40 25.42 -12.66 -13.38
CA SER A 40 26.41 -13.14 -12.41
C SER A 40 26.15 -12.83 -10.94
N GLY A 41 26.52 -13.80 -10.11
CA GLY A 41 26.23 -13.86 -8.69
C GLY A 41 26.61 -12.63 -7.88
N SER A 42 25.79 -12.37 -6.87
CA SER A 42 26.13 -11.53 -5.72
C SER A 42 25.30 -11.99 -4.53
N SER A 43 26.01 -12.08 -3.39
CA SER A 43 25.63 -12.37 -2.00
C SER A 43 24.15 -12.57 -1.66
N GLN A 44 23.85 -13.59 -0.85
CA GLN A 44 22.53 -13.91 -0.27
C GLN A 44 21.76 -12.71 0.34
N VAL A 45 22.45 -11.60 0.66
CA VAL A 45 21.90 -10.32 1.12
C VAL A 45 21.08 -9.60 0.02
N GLU A 46 21.47 -9.73 -1.24
CA GLU A 46 20.84 -9.06 -2.38
C GLU A 46 19.53 -9.76 -2.80
N VAL A 47 19.47 -11.09 -2.64
CA VAL A 47 18.27 -11.90 -2.92
C VAL A 47 17.15 -11.61 -1.92
N ALA A 48 17.49 -11.40 -0.64
CA ALA A 48 16.50 -11.06 0.39
C ALA A 48 15.90 -9.66 0.18
N ALA A 49 16.75 -8.66 -0.08
CA ALA A 49 16.29 -7.29 -0.36
C ALA A 49 15.42 -7.23 -1.64
N ASN A 50 15.76 -8.03 -2.65
CA ASN A 50 14.95 -8.14 -3.86
C ASN A 50 13.60 -8.84 -3.58
N THR A 51 13.59 -9.87 -2.72
CA THR A 51 12.35 -10.58 -2.34
C THR A 51 11.37 -9.65 -1.62
N ASP A 52 11.83 -8.85 -0.65
CA ASP A 52 10.98 -7.89 0.08
C ASP A 52 10.35 -6.88 -0.88
N ARG A 53 11.13 -6.38 -1.84
CA ARG A 53 10.65 -5.43 -2.85
C ARG A 53 9.65 -6.06 -3.81
N ILE A 54 9.87 -7.30 -4.26
CA ILE A 54 8.91 -8.03 -5.11
C ILE A 54 7.58 -8.25 -4.37
N GLN A 55 7.61 -8.60 -3.08
CA GLN A 55 6.39 -8.76 -2.28
C GLN A 55 5.64 -7.43 -2.12
N LEU A 56 6.37 -6.33 -1.89
CA LEU A 56 5.81 -4.99 -1.78
C LEU A 56 5.14 -4.54 -3.09
N GLU A 57 5.82 -4.71 -4.22
CA GLU A 57 5.28 -4.39 -5.56
C GLU A 57 4.04 -5.25 -5.86
N LYS A 58 4.08 -6.55 -5.57
CA LYS A 58 2.93 -7.44 -5.74
C LYS A 58 1.76 -7.03 -4.85
N PHE A 59 2.01 -6.70 -3.59
CA PHE A 59 0.99 -6.23 -2.66
C PHE A 59 0.30 -4.97 -3.17
N ALA A 60 1.07 -3.96 -3.57
CA ALA A 60 0.53 -2.71 -4.11
C ALA A 60 -0.21 -2.94 -5.44
N SER A 61 0.25 -3.89 -6.28
CA SER A 61 -0.41 -4.21 -7.54
C SER A 61 -1.74 -4.94 -7.36
N VAL A 62 -1.81 -5.95 -6.48
CA VAL A 62 -3.02 -6.75 -6.26
C VAL A 62 -4.10 -5.92 -5.57
N ASN A 63 -3.69 -5.01 -4.69
CA ASN A 63 -4.61 -4.19 -3.91
C ASN A 63 -4.70 -2.74 -4.41
N SER A 64 -4.28 -2.43 -5.65
CA SER A 64 -4.10 -1.04 -6.13
C SER A 64 -5.32 -0.15 -5.90
N ASP A 65 -6.52 -0.62 -6.30
CA ASP A 65 -7.76 0.15 -6.16
C ASP A 65 -8.13 0.40 -4.69
N GLN A 66 -7.97 -0.63 -3.85
CA GLN A 66 -8.29 -0.53 -2.42
C GLN A 66 -7.27 0.34 -1.69
N LEU A 67 -5.98 0.17 -2.02
CA LEU A 67 -4.90 0.97 -1.49
C LEU A 67 -5.07 2.45 -1.87
N ALA A 68 -5.47 2.76 -3.10
CA ALA A 68 -5.77 4.14 -3.50
C ALA A 68 -6.90 4.74 -2.67
N LYS A 69 -8.02 4.01 -2.50
CA LYS A 69 -9.16 4.47 -1.69
C LYS A 69 -8.78 4.71 -0.24
N GLU A 70 -8.00 3.82 0.36
CA GLU A 70 -7.57 3.92 1.75
C GLU A 70 -6.51 5.01 1.97
N ILE A 71 -5.59 5.21 1.02
CA ILE A 71 -4.66 6.34 1.02
C ILE A 71 -5.46 7.65 0.96
N ALA A 72 -6.48 7.75 0.09
CA ALA A 72 -7.33 8.94 0.02
C ALA A 72 -8.12 9.17 1.32
N ALA A 73 -8.58 8.10 1.99
CA ALA A 73 -9.24 8.17 3.28
C ALA A 73 -8.27 8.53 4.43
N GLY A 74 -6.98 8.20 4.27
CA GLY A 74 -5.94 8.38 5.30
C GLY A 74 -5.92 7.29 6.36
N ASN A 75 -6.61 6.17 6.12
CA ASN A 75 -6.69 5.03 7.02
C ASN A 75 -7.15 3.77 6.28
N GLY A 76 -6.82 2.61 6.83
CA GLY A 76 -7.28 1.31 6.32
C GLY A 76 -6.24 0.21 6.45
N GLU A 77 -6.68 -1.03 6.24
CA GLU A 77 -5.85 -2.23 6.43
C GLU A 77 -4.72 -2.31 5.39
N MET A 78 -4.94 -1.85 4.16
CA MET A 78 -3.93 -1.84 3.11
C MET A 78 -2.84 -0.83 3.42
N VAL A 79 -3.20 0.35 3.95
CA VAL A 79 -2.23 1.37 4.38
C VAL A 79 -1.40 0.86 5.56
N ASP A 80 -2.04 0.19 6.53
CA ASP A 80 -1.35 -0.39 7.68
C ASP A 80 -0.44 -1.57 7.30
N THR A 81 -0.86 -2.37 6.32
CA THR A 81 -0.07 -3.47 5.77
C THR A 81 1.11 -2.93 4.98
N LEU A 82 0.90 -1.91 4.15
CA LEU A 82 1.96 -1.21 3.43
C LEU A 82 3.02 -0.65 4.40
N ALA A 83 2.58 0.01 5.47
CA ALA A 83 3.47 0.51 6.51
C ALA A 83 4.26 -0.62 7.18
N THR A 84 3.63 -1.77 7.40
CA THR A 84 4.29 -2.96 7.98
C THR A 84 5.36 -3.52 7.06
N LEU A 85 5.05 -3.66 5.76
CA LEU A 85 6.01 -4.14 4.74
C LEU A 85 7.19 -3.19 4.58
N LEU A 86 6.94 -1.89 4.72
CA LEU A 86 7.96 -0.83 4.71
C LEU A 86 8.68 -0.65 6.06
N LYS A 87 8.32 -1.44 7.08
CA LYS A 87 8.88 -1.36 8.45
C LYS A 87 8.76 0.05 9.07
N VAL A 88 7.66 0.73 8.77
CA VAL A 88 7.35 2.05 9.32
C VAL A 88 6.79 1.90 10.74
N GLU A 89 7.44 2.56 11.70
CA GLU A 89 7.03 2.51 13.11
C GLU A 89 5.78 3.37 13.39
N ASN A 90 5.75 4.61 12.88
CA ASN A 90 4.65 5.54 13.09
C ASN A 90 3.61 5.45 11.96
N LYS A 91 2.77 4.40 12.02
CA LYS A 91 1.72 4.16 11.02
C LYS A 91 0.74 5.34 10.86
N PRO A 92 0.24 5.99 11.94
CA PRO A 92 -0.66 7.13 11.78
C PRO A 92 -0.05 8.32 11.04
N ALA A 93 1.22 8.66 11.35
CA ALA A 93 1.92 9.73 10.64
C ALA A 93 2.16 9.39 9.18
N PHE A 94 2.50 8.13 8.89
CA PHE A 94 2.68 7.65 7.52
C PHE A 94 1.38 7.68 6.71
N ALA A 95 0.27 7.22 7.26
CA ALA A 95 -1.04 7.28 6.63
C ALA A 95 -1.47 8.73 6.34
N SER A 96 -1.24 9.64 7.30
CA SER A 96 -1.51 11.09 7.12
C SER A 96 -0.64 11.68 6.00
N LYS A 97 0.64 11.28 5.93
CA LYS A 97 1.58 11.73 4.90
C LYS A 97 1.19 11.24 3.51
N LEU A 98 0.76 9.98 3.41
CA LEU A 98 0.24 9.38 2.19
C LEU A 98 -1.01 10.10 1.70
N GLN A 99 -1.98 10.36 2.60
CA GLN A 99 -3.20 11.09 2.27
C GLN A 99 -2.91 12.51 1.76
N ALA A 100 -2.06 13.26 2.49
CA ALA A 100 -1.70 14.63 2.13
C ALA A 100 -1.01 14.73 0.76
N ASN A 101 -0.41 13.64 0.29
CA ASN A 101 0.30 13.55 -0.99
C ASN A 101 -0.40 12.66 -2.02
N TYR A 102 -1.69 12.33 -1.84
CA TYR A 102 -2.41 11.40 -2.72
C TYR A 102 -2.24 11.72 -4.21
N GLY A 103 -2.41 13.00 -4.60
CA GLY A 103 -2.29 13.44 -5.99
C GLY A 103 -0.87 13.34 -6.58
N ASN A 104 0.16 13.29 -5.72
CA ASN A 104 1.55 13.06 -6.13
C ASN A 104 1.87 11.55 -6.22
N ILE A 105 1.13 10.72 -5.48
CA ILE A 105 1.30 9.26 -5.47
C ILE A 105 0.56 8.63 -6.66
N TYR A 106 -0.70 9.00 -6.88
CA TYR A 106 -1.54 8.54 -7.98
C TYR A 106 -1.78 9.69 -8.97
N THR A 107 -0.88 9.83 -9.93
CA THR A 107 -0.95 10.87 -10.96
C THR A 107 -1.85 10.49 -12.14
N SER A 108 -2.18 9.20 -12.29
CA SER A 108 -3.09 8.67 -13.31
C SER A 108 -3.78 7.38 -12.83
N GLN A 109 -4.80 6.91 -13.56
CA GLN A 109 -5.56 5.70 -13.22
C GLN A 109 -4.82 4.41 -13.55
N ASP A 110 -3.92 4.41 -14.55
CA ASP A 110 -3.23 3.21 -15.05
C ASP A 110 -1.80 3.07 -14.51
N MET A 111 -1.51 3.66 -13.35
CA MET A 111 -0.19 3.61 -12.75
C MET A 111 0.21 2.19 -12.34
N LYS A 112 1.47 1.84 -12.59
CA LYS A 112 2.02 0.57 -12.11
C LYS A 112 2.36 0.67 -10.62
N ALA A 113 2.27 -0.45 -9.92
CA ALA A 113 2.63 -0.54 -8.52
C ALA A 113 4.07 -0.07 -8.22
N SER A 114 5.02 -0.35 -9.12
CA SER A 114 6.39 0.14 -9.00
C SER A 114 6.49 1.66 -9.07
N GLU A 115 5.65 2.32 -9.87
CA GLU A 115 5.60 3.78 -9.97
C GLU A 115 4.94 4.41 -8.73
N VAL A 116 3.87 3.80 -8.23
CA VAL A 116 3.22 4.20 -6.96
C VAL A 116 4.22 4.13 -5.80
N LEU A 117 4.93 3.01 -5.66
CA LEU A 117 5.94 2.84 -4.60
C LEU A 117 7.13 3.79 -4.78
N ASN A 118 7.52 4.08 -6.03
CA ASN A 118 8.52 5.09 -6.32
C ASN A 118 8.06 6.48 -5.82
N ASN A 119 6.83 6.88 -6.14
CA ASN A 119 6.28 8.17 -5.67
C ASN A 119 6.21 8.25 -4.13
N ILE A 120 5.85 7.14 -3.46
CA ILE A 120 5.84 7.07 -1.98
C ILE A 120 7.25 7.21 -1.38
N SER A 121 8.29 6.77 -2.07
CA SER A 121 9.66 6.94 -1.58
C SER A 121 10.20 8.38 -1.68
N HIS A 122 9.49 9.26 -2.40
CA HIS A 122 9.87 10.66 -2.62
C HIS A 122 9.11 11.66 -1.75
N ILE A 123 8.17 11.21 -0.90
CA ILE A 123 7.43 12.06 0.04
C ILE A 123 8.11 12.04 1.40
#